data_AF-A0A800A8J7-F1
#
_entry.id   AF-A0A800A8J7-F1
#
_cell.length_a   1.000
_cell.length_b   1.000
_cell.length_c   1.000
_cell.angle_alpha   90.00
_cell.angle_beta   90.00
_cell.angle_gamma   90.00
#
_symmetry.space_group_name_H-M   'P 1'
#
loop_
_entity.id
_entity.type
_entity.pdbx_description
1 polymer ?
#
loop_
_entity_poly.entity_id
_entity_poly.type
_entity_poly.pdbx_seq_one_letter_code
_entity_poly.pdbx_strand_id
1 'polypeptide(L)'
;MRRATILVAAASLAIAAVVAPATAVENPTVVTGTLGDANYEIRVPANWNGTLFVYAHGYRDAADQIGETDDTSAPVGPRGIDVTEDEIADAMLARGYAVAGSSYSSNGWAVEDAI
;
A
#
# COMPACT_ATOMS: atom_id res chain seq x y z
N MET A 1 11.51 -72.55 -12.09
CA MET A 1 10.95 -71.80 -10.95
C MET A 1 11.61 -70.43 -10.90
N ARG A 2 10.85 -69.38 -11.24
CA ARG A 2 11.32 -68.00 -11.41
C ARG A 2 11.54 -67.35 -10.04
N ARG A 3 12.73 -66.83 -9.75
CA ARG A 3 12.97 -65.92 -8.62
C ARG A 3 12.80 -64.50 -9.14
N ALA A 4 11.71 -63.85 -8.77
CA ALA A 4 11.43 -62.47 -9.12
C ALA A 4 12.13 -61.54 -8.12
N THR A 5 13.09 -60.76 -8.59
CA THR A 5 13.71 -59.68 -7.85
C THR A 5 12.76 -58.48 -7.89
N ILE A 6 12.23 -58.05 -6.74
CA ILE A 6 11.38 -56.87 -6.65
C ILE A 6 12.28 -55.66 -6.38
N LEU A 7 12.47 -54.82 -7.41
CA LEU A 7 13.01 -53.47 -7.28
C LEU A 7 11.84 -52.54 -6.97
N VAL A 8 11.76 -52.02 -5.75
CA VAL A 8 10.86 -50.91 -5.41
C VAL A 8 11.59 -49.62 -5.73
N ALA A 9 11.15 -48.94 -6.79
CA ALA A 9 11.65 -47.61 -7.15
C ALA A 9 11.07 -46.57 -6.18
N ALA A 10 11.93 -45.90 -5.42
CA ALA A 10 11.55 -44.75 -4.60
C ALA A 10 11.36 -43.53 -5.53
N ALA A 11 10.14 -43.03 -5.64
CA ALA A 11 9.83 -41.80 -6.37
C ALA A 11 10.04 -40.60 -5.43
N SER A 12 11.19 -39.93 -5.56
CA SER A 12 11.47 -38.68 -4.86
C SER A 12 10.74 -37.53 -5.58
N LEU A 13 9.71 -36.98 -4.96
CA LEU A 13 9.03 -35.76 -5.44
C LEU A 13 9.93 -34.55 -5.13
N ALA A 14 10.70 -34.10 -6.12
CA ALA A 14 11.48 -32.88 -6.01
C ALA A 14 10.55 -31.66 -6.17
N ILE A 15 10.20 -31.01 -5.06
CA ILE A 15 9.61 -29.67 -5.08
C ILE A 15 10.73 -28.71 -5.48
N ALA A 16 10.80 -28.35 -6.75
CA ALA A 16 11.63 -27.24 -7.19
C ALA A 16 11.00 -25.95 -6.65
N ALA A 17 11.54 -25.43 -5.54
CA ALA A 17 11.23 -24.08 -5.12
C ALA A 17 11.71 -23.13 -6.22
N VAL A 18 10.78 -22.55 -6.97
CA VAL A 18 11.07 -21.41 -7.85
C VAL A 18 11.39 -20.25 -6.92
N VAL A 19 12.68 -20.09 -6.61
CA VAL A 19 13.19 -18.86 -6.02
C VAL A 19 13.15 -17.83 -7.14
N ALA A 20 12.06 -17.06 -7.20
CA ALA A 20 12.05 -15.87 -8.04
C ALA A 20 13.24 -14.99 -7.61
N PRO A 21 14.00 -14.41 -8.55
CA PRO A 21 15.05 -13.50 -8.19
C PRO A 21 14.43 -12.39 -7.34
N ALA A 22 15.05 -12.07 -6.21
CA ALA A 22 14.73 -10.87 -5.47
C ALA A 22 15.02 -9.69 -6.41
N THR A 23 14.00 -9.22 -7.12
CA THR A 23 14.07 -7.97 -7.85
C THR A 23 14.43 -6.92 -6.81
N ALA A 24 15.50 -6.16 -7.06
CA ALA A 24 15.78 -4.97 -6.26
C ALA A 24 14.46 -4.20 -6.14
N VAL A 25 14.05 -3.88 -4.91
CA VAL A 25 12.86 -3.05 -4.69
C VAL A 25 13.22 -1.69 -5.27
N GLU A 26 12.84 -1.47 -6.52
CA GLU A 26 12.91 -0.14 -7.09
C GLU A 26 12.00 0.75 -6.26
N ASN A 27 12.50 1.94 -5.91
CA ASN A 27 11.71 2.92 -5.19
C ASN A 27 10.42 3.16 -5.99
N PRO A 28 9.26 3.23 -5.33
CA PRO A 28 8.02 3.49 -6.03
C PRO A 28 8.10 4.85 -6.72
N THR A 29 7.45 4.97 -7.88
CA THR A 29 7.21 6.27 -8.48
C THR A 29 6.20 7.00 -7.60
N VAL A 30 6.60 8.14 -7.06
CA VAL A 30 5.74 8.99 -6.22
C VAL A 30 5.18 10.12 -7.07
N VAL A 31 3.86 10.24 -7.08
CA VAL A 31 3.13 11.32 -7.76
C VAL A 31 2.36 12.09 -6.70
N THR A 32 2.62 13.39 -6.61
CA THR A 32 1.89 14.31 -5.74
C THR A 32 1.22 15.40 -6.56
N GLY A 33 0.22 16.04 -5.99
CA GLY A 33 -0.42 17.21 -6.59
C GLY A 33 -1.62 17.66 -5.79
N THR A 34 -2.46 18.46 -6.43
CA THR A 34 -3.70 18.97 -5.86
C THR A 34 -4.82 18.78 -6.88
N LEU A 35 -5.96 18.28 -6.43
CA LEU A 35 -7.20 18.15 -7.22
C LEU A 35 -8.29 18.96 -6.52
N GLY A 36 -8.72 20.06 -7.14
CA GLY A 36 -9.50 21.07 -6.43
C GLY A 36 -8.65 21.68 -5.32
N ASP A 37 -9.16 21.66 -4.09
CA ASP A 37 -8.46 22.11 -2.89
C ASP A 37 -7.85 20.96 -2.07
N ALA A 38 -7.96 19.71 -2.54
CA ALA A 38 -7.42 18.54 -1.86
C ALA A 38 -6.03 18.15 -2.42
N ASN A 39 -5.04 18.03 -1.53
CA ASN A 39 -3.75 17.45 -1.89
C ASN A 39 -3.89 15.93 -2.08
N TYR A 40 -3.10 15.35 -2.97
CA TYR A 40 -3.04 13.91 -3.15
C TYR A 40 -1.60 13.40 -3.24
N GLU A 41 -1.42 12.13 -2.87
CA GLU A 41 -0.21 11.37 -3.08
C GLU A 41 -0.57 9.97 -3.62
N ILE A 42 0.20 9.51 -4.60
CA ILE A 42 0.09 8.17 -5.18
C ILE A 42 1.50 7.59 -5.26
N ARG A 43 1.72 6.38 -4.72
CA ARG A 43 2.97 5.64 -4.87
C ARG A 43 2.72 4.40 -5.72
N VAL A 44 3.44 4.27 -6.82
CA VAL A 44 3.28 3.17 -7.79
C VAL A 44 4.55 2.31 -7.79
N PRO A 45 4.50 1.03 -7.42
CA PRO A 45 5.68 0.17 -7.41
C PRO A 45 6.01 -0.29 -8.84
N ALA A 46 7.28 -0.58 -9.12
CA ALA A 46 7.72 -1.04 -10.44
C ALA A 46 7.03 -2.36 -10.88
N ASN A 47 6.67 -3.22 -9.92
CA ASN A 47 5.97 -4.48 -10.14
C ASN A 47 4.44 -4.35 -9.95
N TRP A 48 3.85 -3.20 -10.28
CA TRP A 48 2.42 -2.96 -10.10
C TRP A 48 1.56 -4.03 -10.80
N ASN A 49 0.72 -4.71 -10.02
CA ASN A 49 -0.16 -5.78 -10.48
C ASN A 49 -1.55 -5.29 -10.95
N GLY A 50 -1.72 -3.97 -11.09
CA GLY A 50 -2.98 -3.34 -11.51
C GLY A 50 -3.95 -3.03 -10.36
N THR A 51 -3.64 -3.43 -9.13
CA THR A 51 -4.51 -3.16 -7.96
C THR A 51 -4.11 -1.86 -7.28
N LEU A 52 -5.10 -1.06 -6.87
CA LEU A 52 -4.93 0.17 -6.12
C LEU A 52 -5.48 0.00 -4.71
N PHE A 53 -4.66 0.31 -3.70
CA PHE A 53 -5.05 0.50 -2.32
C PHE A 53 -5.26 1.99 -2.07
N VAL A 54 -6.47 2.39 -1.66
CA VAL A 54 -6.77 3.79 -1.32
C VAL A 54 -6.98 3.88 0.18
N TYR A 55 -6.15 4.68 0.85
CA TYR A 55 -6.34 4.99 2.26
C TYR A 55 -7.30 6.18 2.41
N ALA A 56 -8.51 5.89 2.86
CA ALA A 56 -9.47 6.91 3.26
C ALA A 56 -9.23 7.26 4.74
N HIS A 57 -8.57 8.39 4.99
CA HIS A 57 -8.38 8.86 6.36
C HIS A 57 -9.71 9.32 6.98
N GLY A 58 -9.76 9.32 8.31
CA GLY A 58 -10.92 9.81 9.07
C GLY A 58 -10.93 11.33 9.24
N TYR A 59 -11.79 11.80 10.15
CA TYR A 59 -11.95 13.20 10.52
C TYR A 59 -10.62 13.92 10.76
N ARG A 60 -10.52 15.15 10.24
CA ARG A 60 -9.47 16.12 10.53
C ARG A 60 -10.14 17.37 11.09
N ASP A 61 -9.62 17.87 12.18
CA ASP A 61 -10.13 19.10 12.77
C ASP A 61 -9.78 20.30 11.88
N ALA A 62 -10.69 21.26 11.80
CA ALA A 62 -10.40 22.53 11.15
C ALA A 62 -9.53 23.38 12.09
N ALA A 63 -8.57 24.11 11.54
CA ALA A 63 -7.82 25.11 12.29
C ALA A 63 -8.73 26.29 12.65
N ASP A 64 -9.43 26.20 13.79
CA ASP A 64 -10.43 27.18 14.24
C ASP A 64 -9.91 28.11 15.36
N GLN A 65 -8.67 27.89 15.83
CA GLN A 65 -8.02 28.73 16.84
C GLN A 65 -6.82 29.52 16.30
N ILE A 66 -6.45 30.58 17.03
CA ILE A 66 -5.29 31.41 16.71
C ILE A 66 -4.01 30.59 16.83
N GLY A 67 -3.29 30.47 15.71
CA GLY A 67 -2.01 29.78 15.64
C GLY A 67 -2.10 28.33 15.16
N GLU A 68 -3.30 27.83 14.88
CA GLU A 68 -3.48 26.53 14.25
C GLU A 68 -3.28 26.61 12.72
N THR A 69 -3.00 25.47 12.11
CA THR A 69 -2.89 25.32 10.66
C THR A 69 -3.54 24.01 10.29
N ASP A 70 -4.35 24.03 9.24
CA ASP A 70 -5.02 22.84 8.75
C ASP A 70 -4.00 21.77 8.37
N ASP A 71 -4.25 20.54 8.81
CA ASP A 71 -3.53 19.39 8.29
C ASP A 71 -4.05 19.08 6.88
N THR A 72 -3.28 19.49 5.88
CA THR A 72 -3.52 19.23 4.46
C THR A 72 -2.67 18.07 3.93
N SER A 73 -2.20 17.18 4.80
CA SER A 73 -1.46 15.98 4.39
C SER A 73 -2.37 15.02 3.61
N ALA A 74 -1.77 14.32 2.65
CA ALA A 74 -2.42 13.30 1.83
C ALA A 74 -1.89 11.91 2.22
N PRO A 75 -2.23 11.38 3.41
CA PRO A 75 -1.63 10.16 3.92
C PRO A 75 -2.00 8.97 3.03
N VAL A 76 -1.03 8.12 2.69
CA VAL A 76 -1.26 6.90 1.89
C VAL A 76 -1.42 5.64 2.76
N GLY A 77 -1.52 5.80 4.08
CA GLY A 77 -1.66 4.73 5.06
C GLY A 77 -2.02 5.24 6.47
N PRO A 78 -2.48 4.34 7.37
CA PRO A 78 -2.85 4.71 8.73
C PRO A 78 -1.63 5.03 9.59
N ARG A 79 -1.85 5.86 10.61
CA ARG A 79 -0.85 6.22 11.63
C ARG A 79 -1.43 5.94 13.01
N GLY A 80 -0.66 5.32 13.88
CA GLY A 80 -1.06 4.96 15.25
C GLY A 80 0.14 4.82 16.18
N ILE A 81 -0.09 4.31 17.39
CA ILE A 81 0.97 4.14 18.41
C ILE A 81 2.05 3.16 17.94
N ASP A 82 1.63 2.06 17.30
CA ASP A 82 2.51 0.95 16.91
C ASP A 82 2.65 0.79 15.39
N VAL A 83 2.16 1.74 14.61
CA VAL A 83 2.17 1.67 13.15
C VAL A 83 2.35 3.04 12.52
N THR A 84 3.26 3.13 11.57
CA THR A 84 3.48 4.29 10.72
C THR A 84 2.79 4.12 9.38
N GLU A 85 2.55 5.25 8.72
CA GLU A 85 2.00 5.31 7.37
C GLU A 85 2.84 4.52 6.37
N ASP A 86 4.17 4.71 6.43
CA ASP A 86 5.11 4.07 5.52
C ASP A 86 5.14 2.56 5.70
N GLU A 87 5.03 2.03 6.93
CA GLU A 87 5.00 0.58 7.16
C GLU A 87 3.83 -0.11 6.42
N ILE A 88 2.64 0.49 6.43
CA ILE A 88 1.48 -0.07 5.72
C ILE A 88 1.60 0.18 4.22
N ALA A 89 2.03 1.37 3.80
CA ALA A 89 2.25 1.69 2.40
C ALA A 89 3.25 0.71 1.77
N ASP A 90 4.39 0.50 2.40
CA ASP A 90 5.45 -0.41 1.94
C ASP A 90 4.97 -1.86 1.92
N ALA A 91 4.16 -2.28 2.89
CA ALA A 91 3.56 -3.61 2.88
C ALA A 91 2.61 -3.82 1.69
N MET A 92 1.88 -2.78 1.24
CA MET A 92 1.03 -2.85 0.05
C MET A 92 1.87 -2.81 -1.24
N LEU A 93 2.87 -1.93 -1.31
CA LEU A 93 3.80 -1.83 -2.44
C LEU A 93 4.54 -3.15 -2.66
N ALA A 94 4.99 -3.82 -1.59
CA ALA A 94 5.65 -5.12 -1.66
C ALA A 94 4.75 -6.24 -2.23
N ARG A 95 3.43 -6.09 -2.13
CA ARG A 95 2.43 -6.99 -2.74
C ARG A 95 2.11 -6.64 -4.19
N GLY A 96 2.75 -5.61 -4.74
CA GLY A 96 2.51 -5.09 -6.09
C GLY A 96 1.28 -4.18 -6.19
N TYR A 97 0.76 -3.67 -5.08
CA TYR A 97 -0.33 -2.69 -5.10
C TYR A 97 0.22 -1.27 -5.19
N ALA A 98 -0.41 -0.42 -5.99
CA ALA A 98 -0.22 1.02 -5.84
C ALA A 98 -0.96 1.49 -4.59
N VAL A 99 -0.46 2.52 -3.91
CA VAL A 99 -1.13 3.17 -2.78
C VAL A 99 -1.49 4.61 -3.10
N ALA A 100 -2.62 5.08 -2.62
CA ALA A 100 -3.06 6.45 -2.80
C ALA A 100 -3.78 7.00 -1.57
N GLY A 101 -3.69 8.31 -1.39
CA GLY A 101 -4.33 9.08 -0.35
C GLY A 101 -4.56 10.51 -0.80
N SER A 102 -5.51 11.18 -0.16
CA SER A 102 -5.76 12.61 -0.34
C SER A 102 -5.96 13.29 1.00
N SER A 103 -5.85 14.62 1.05
CA SER A 103 -6.47 15.41 2.12
C SER A 103 -7.97 15.59 1.85
N TYR A 104 -8.68 16.26 2.76
CA TYR A 104 -9.96 16.88 2.43
C TYR A 104 -9.74 18.20 1.67
N SER A 105 -10.78 18.67 0.96
CA SER A 105 -10.84 20.02 0.38
C SER A 105 -11.06 21.08 1.47
N SER A 106 -11.85 20.76 2.49
CA SER A 106 -11.95 21.51 3.74
C SER A 106 -11.94 20.55 4.94
N ASN A 107 -11.27 20.96 6.03
CA ASN A 107 -11.26 20.21 7.29
C ASN A 107 -12.49 20.56 8.16
N GLY A 108 -12.66 19.82 9.26
CA GLY A 108 -13.79 19.95 10.16
C GLY A 108 -15.01 19.16 9.68
N TRP A 109 -16.20 19.66 10.00
CA TRP A 109 -17.44 18.98 9.61
C TRP A 109 -17.74 19.03 8.11
N ALA A 110 -17.13 19.98 7.39
CA ALA A 110 -17.20 20.13 5.92
C ALA A 110 -18.62 19.93 5.34
N VAL A 111 -19.65 20.46 6.01
CA VAL A 111 -21.06 20.18 5.67
C VAL A 111 -21.40 20.71 4.27
N GLU A 112 -20.81 21.83 3.87
CA GLU A 112 -20.99 22.43 2.54
C GLU A 112 -20.41 21.55 1.43
N ASP A 113 -19.29 20.85 1.68
CA ASP A 113 -18.67 19.93 0.71
C ASP A 113 -19.43 18.60 0.58
N ALA A 114 -20.33 18.29 1.51
CA ALA A 114 -21.05 17.01 1.59
C ALA A 114 -22.40 16.99 0.85
N ILE A 115 -22.85 18.11 0.28
CA ILE A 115 -24.16 18.29 -0.38
C ILE A 115 -24.03 18.68 -1.86
#